data_AF-A0A7Z9WZ31-F1
#
_entry.id   AF-A0A7Z9WZ31-F1
#
_cell.length_a   1.000
_cell.length_b   1.000
_cell.length_c   1.000
_cell.angle_alpha   90.00
_cell.angle_beta   90.00
_cell.angle_gamma   90.00
#
_symmetry.space_group_name_H-M   'P 1'
#
loop_
_entity.id
_entity.type
_entity.pdbx_description
1 polymer ?
#
loop_
_entity_poly.entity_id
_entity_poly.type
_entity_poly.pdbx_seq_one_letter_code
_entity_poly.pdbx_strand_id
1 'polypeptide(L)'
;AEVFSSVTKFRNIFLGISAAVFLATLFLGIGLAKSITDPIVYLTEMTQAMSKGQLSTPVEVTSNDETKLLAESVERLRRSMTLLLKRMRKKK
;
A
#
# COMPACT_ATOMS: atom_id res chain seq x y z
N ALA A 1 -1.99 -35.76 41.04
CA ALA A 1 -2.97 -34.89 40.34
C ALA A 1 -2.44 -33.47 40.07
N GLU A 2 -1.64 -32.87 40.97
CA GLU A 2 -1.07 -31.52 40.80
C GLU A 2 -0.16 -31.34 39.57
N VAL A 3 0.64 -32.35 39.22
CA VAL A 3 1.55 -32.25 38.06
C VAL A 3 0.79 -31.99 36.74
N PHE A 4 -0.37 -32.62 36.55
CA PHE A 4 -1.19 -32.44 35.34
C PHE A 4 -1.89 -31.08 35.26
N SER A 5 -2.20 -30.45 36.41
CA SER A 5 -2.85 -29.13 36.43
C SER A 5 -1.86 -28.01 36.06
N SER A 6 -0.61 -28.13 36.48
CA SER A 6 0.48 -27.22 36.08
C SER A 6 0.74 -27.27 34.57
N VAL A 7 0.77 -28.47 33.97
CA VAL A 7 0.93 -28.65 32.52
C VAL A 7 -0.25 -28.03 31.76
N THR A 8 -1.47 -28.21 32.24
CA THR A 8 -2.68 -27.67 31.59
C THR A 8 -2.72 -26.14 31.63
N LYS A 9 -2.36 -25.53 32.77
CA LYS A 9 -2.24 -24.07 32.90
C LYS A 9 -1.19 -23.51 31.94
N PHE A 10 -0.01 -24.12 31.90
CA PHE A 10 1.06 -23.73 30.99
C PHE A 10 0.60 -23.79 29.53
N ARG A 11 -0.04 -24.90 29.12
CA ARG A 11 -0.58 -25.08 27.77
C ARG A 11 -1.56 -23.96 27.40
N ASN A 12 -2.49 -23.62 28.28
CA ASN A 12 -3.50 -22.62 27.98
C ASN A 12 -2.91 -21.20 27.88
N ILE A 13 -1.92 -20.86 28.73
CA ILE A 13 -1.18 -19.59 28.63
C ILE A 13 -0.41 -19.54 27.31
N PHE A 14 0.31 -20.61 26.98
CA PHE A 14 1.06 -20.71 25.73
C PHE A 14 0.15 -20.53 24.51
N LEU A 15 -0.98 -21.26 24.45
CA LEU A 15 -1.96 -21.13 23.37
C LEU A 15 -2.55 -19.72 23.29
N GLY A 16 -2.83 -19.08 24.44
CA GLY A 16 -3.31 -17.70 24.49
C GLY A 16 -2.32 -16.72 23.89
N ILE A 17 -1.04 -16.83 24.26
CA ILE A 17 0.03 -15.99 23.72
C ILE A 17 0.21 -16.25 22.21
N SER A 18 0.26 -17.52 21.79
CA SER A 18 0.39 -17.87 20.36
C SER A 18 -0.76 -17.32 19.53
N ALA A 19 -2.00 -17.43 20.03
CA ALA A 19 -3.17 -16.88 19.35
C ALA A 19 -3.11 -15.35 19.26
N ALA A 20 -2.70 -14.67 20.34
CA ALA A 20 -2.55 -13.22 20.35
C ALA A 20 -1.49 -12.74 19.36
N VAL A 21 -0.32 -13.40 19.32
CA VAL A 21 0.76 -13.09 18.37
C VAL A 21 0.30 -13.34 16.94
N PHE A 22 -0.36 -14.47 16.67
CA PHE A 22 -0.88 -14.79 15.34
C PHE A 22 -1.86 -13.73 14.84
N LEU A 23 -2.81 -13.31 15.69
CA LEU A 23 -3.76 -12.24 15.34
C LEU A 23 -3.03 -10.92 15.10
N ALA A 24 -2.08 -10.53 15.95
CA ALA A 24 -1.30 -9.31 15.77
C ALA A 24 -0.53 -9.31 14.44
N THR A 25 0.12 -10.43 14.08
CA THR A 25 0.80 -10.57 12.80
C THR A 25 -0.17 -10.45 11.63
N LEU A 26 -1.36 -11.04 11.71
CA LEU A 26 -2.38 -10.94 10.67
C LEU A 26 -2.86 -9.50 10.48
N PHE A 27 -3.16 -8.79 11.57
CA PHE A 27 -3.57 -7.39 11.52
C PHE A 27 -2.47 -6.48 10.96
N LEU A 28 -1.21 -6.69 11.34
CA LEU A 28 -0.08 -5.95 10.78
C LEU A 28 0.08 -6.22 9.28
N GLY A 29 -0.01 -7.48 8.85
CA GLY A 29 0.08 -7.83 7.43
C GLY A 29 -1.00 -7.15 6.59
N ILE A 30 -2.26 -7.16 7.07
CA ILE A 30 -3.36 -6.47 6.41
C ILE A 30 -3.16 -4.95 6.41
N GLY A 31 -2.65 -4.39 7.52
CA GLY A 31 -2.35 -2.97 7.65
C GLY A 31 -1.33 -2.51 6.61
N LEU A 32 -0.19 -3.22 6.52
CA LEU A 32 0.88 -2.93 5.57
C LEU A 32 0.43 -3.07 4.11
N ALA A 33 -0.36 -4.10 3.80
CA ALA A 33 -0.90 -4.28 2.46
C ALA A 33 -1.73 -3.05 2.05
N LYS A 34 -2.61 -2.58 2.92
CA LYS A 34 -3.49 -1.43 2.64
C LYS A 34 -2.76 -0.08 2.62
N SER A 35 -1.76 0.11 3.48
CA SER A 35 -1.08 1.42 3.58
C SER A 35 0.07 1.56 2.60
N ILE A 36 0.72 0.46 2.19
CA ILE A 36 1.92 0.50 1.35
C ILE A 36 1.69 -0.23 0.02
N THR A 37 1.30 -1.50 0.07
CA THR A 37 1.23 -2.34 -1.14
C THR A 37 0.17 -1.85 -2.12
N ASP A 38 -1.05 -1.59 -1.65
CA ASP A 38 -2.16 -1.16 -2.50
C ASP A 38 -1.86 0.19 -3.17
N PRO A 39 -1.38 1.24 -2.47
CA PRO A 39 -0.96 2.48 -3.12
C PRO A 39 0.17 2.31 -4.14
N ILE A 40 1.16 1.45 -3.87
CA ILE A 40 2.26 1.20 -4.81
C ILE A 40 1.74 0.53 -6.08
N VAL A 41 0.85 -0.46 -5.96
CA VAL A 41 0.24 -1.11 -7.13
C VAL A 41 -0.56 -0.10 -7.94
N TYR A 42 -1.41 0.71 -7.29
CA TYR A 42 -2.16 1.79 -7.94
C TYR A 42 -1.26 2.75 -8.72
N LEU A 43 -0.19 3.26 -8.10
CA LEU A 43 0.74 4.19 -8.75
C LEU A 43 1.50 3.54 -9.91
N THR A 44 1.77 2.23 -9.81
CA THR A 44 2.37 1.45 -10.89
C THR A 44 1.43 1.37 -12.09
N GLU A 45 0.15 1.06 -11.86
CA GLU A 45 -0.88 1.01 -12.90
C GLU A 45 -1.06 2.37 -13.58
N MET A 46 -1.12 3.46 -12.81
CA MET A 46 -1.20 4.82 -13.34
C MET A 46 0.01 5.14 -14.20
N THR A 47 1.22 4.78 -13.76
CA THR A 47 2.45 5.00 -14.53
C THR A 47 2.46 4.17 -15.83
N GLN A 48 1.95 2.94 -15.80
CA GLN A 48 1.79 2.11 -16.99
C GLN A 48 0.74 2.65 -17.97
N ALA A 49 -0.34 3.26 -17.48
CA ALA A 49 -1.31 3.95 -18.32
C ALA A 49 -0.68 5.20 -18.96
N MET A 50 0.07 5.98 -18.19
CA MET A 50 0.80 7.16 -18.66
C MET A 50 1.81 6.82 -19.76
N SER A 51 2.53 5.69 -19.65
CA SER A 51 3.49 5.26 -20.68
C SER A 51 2.82 4.93 -22.02
N LYS A 52 1.52 4.57 -22.00
CA LYS A 52 0.67 4.36 -23.18
C LYS A 52 0.03 5.65 -23.71
N GLY A 53 0.38 6.81 -23.15
CA GLY A 53 -0.15 8.12 -23.52
C GLY A 53 -1.49 8.48 -22.87
N GLN A 54 -1.99 7.66 -21.93
CA GLN A 54 -3.23 7.92 -21.21
C GLN A 54 -2.97 8.90 -20.06
N LEU A 55 -3.03 10.20 -20.36
CA LEU A 55 -2.73 11.26 -19.39
C LEU A 55 -3.97 12.03 -18.91
N SER A 56 -5.19 11.65 -19.33
CA SER A 56 -6.42 12.36 -18.96
C SER A 56 -6.83 12.16 -17.51
N THR A 57 -6.46 11.03 -16.92
CA THR A 57 -6.86 10.64 -15.57
C THR A 57 -5.86 11.16 -14.53
N PRO A 58 -6.27 12.01 -13.57
CA PRO A 58 -5.42 12.43 -12.46
C PRO A 58 -4.98 11.25 -11.60
N VAL A 59 -3.80 11.36 -10.99
CA VAL A 59 -3.37 10.43 -9.94
C VAL A 59 -4.01 10.90 -8.62
N GLU A 60 -4.84 10.05 -8.02
CA GLU A 60 -5.50 10.32 -6.75
C GLU A 60 -4.50 10.22 -5.59
N VAL A 61 -4.52 11.23 -4.71
CA VAL A 61 -3.65 11.30 -3.53
C VAL A 61 -4.52 11.15 -2.30
N THR A 62 -4.69 9.92 -1.83
CA THR A 62 -5.55 9.59 -0.68
C THR A 62 -4.77 9.07 0.53
N SER A 63 -3.49 8.70 0.35
CA SER A 63 -2.65 8.25 1.45
C SER A 63 -2.22 9.40 2.38
N ASN A 64 -2.02 9.08 3.65
CA ASN A 64 -1.55 10.00 4.70
C ASN A 64 -0.13 9.67 5.21
N ASP A 65 0.55 8.72 4.56
CA ASP A 65 1.93 8.32 4.88
C ASP A 65 2.92 8.77 3.79
N GLU A 66 4.14 8.22 3.78
CA GLU A 66 5.18 8.53 2.81
C GLU A 66 4.77 8.22 1.35
N THR A 67 3.83 7.30 1.13
CA THR A 67 3.31 7.01 -0.22
C THR A 67 2.52 8.18 -0.80
N LYS A 68 2.04 9.12 0.04
CA LYS A 68 1.45 10.39 -0.40
C LYS A 68 2.44 11.21 -1.23
N LEU A 69 3.68 11.34 -0.75
CA LEU A 69 4.74 12.10 -1.43
C LEU A 69 5.07 11.47 -2.79
N LEU A 70 5.03 10.13 -2.86
CA LEU A 70 5.20 9.40 -4.12
C LEU A 70 4.03 9.69 -5.07
N ALA A 71 2.78 9.58 -4.61
CA ALA A 71 1.60 9.86 -5.41
C ALA A 71 1.60 11.30 -5.98
N GLU A 72 1.93 12.29 -5.15
CA GLU A 72 2.09 13.68 -5.59
C GLU A 72 3.20 13.84 -6.63
N SER A 73 4.30 13.10 -6.50
CA SER A 73 5.39 13.12 -7.47
C SER A 73 4.97 12.54 -8.82
N VAL A 74 4.21 11.44 -8.82
CA VAL A 74 3.66 10.84 -10.05
C VAL A 74 2.63 11.77 -10.69
N GLU A 75 1.76 12.44 -9.92
CA GLU A 75 0.83 13.44 -10.45
C GLU A 75 1.58 14.61 -11.12
N ARG A 76 2.65 15.12 -10.49
CA ARG A 76 3.50 16.16 -11.10
C ARG A 76 4.15 15.68 -12.40
N LEU A 77 4.57 14.42 -12.47
CA LEU A 77 5.10 13.81 -13.69
C LEU A 77 4.04 13.76 -14.79
N ARG A 78 2.82 13.30 -14.47
CA ARG A 78 1.69 13.26 -15.42
C ARG A 78 1.36 14.64 -15.99
N ARG A 79 1.29 15.66 -15.14
CA ARG A 79 1.06 17.05 -15.57
C ARG A 79 2.16 17.55 -16.50
N SER A 80 3.41 17.28 -16.16
CA SER A 80 4.57 17.66 -16.98
C SER A 80 4.50 17.00 -18.36
N MET A 81 4.23 15.70 -18.44
CA MET A 81 4.06 14.98 -19.71
C MET A 81 2.88 15.55 -20.53
N THR A 82 1.76 15.86 -19.88
CA THR A 82 0.58 16.43 -20.55
C THR A 82 0.91 17.77 -21.21
N LEU A 83 1.63 18.63 -20.51
CA LEU A 83 2.08 19.93 -21.04
C LEU A 83 3.04 19.76 -22.20
N LEU A 84 4.00 18.83 -22.11
CA LEU A 84 4.96 18.54 -23.17
C LEU A 84 4.25 18.07 -24.45
N LEU A 85 3.34 17.10 -24.35
CA LEU A 85 2.58 16.61 -25.51
C LEU A 85 1.70 17.71 -26.12
N LYS A 86 1.06 18.55 -25.30
CA LYS A 86 0.27 19.69 -25.77
C LYS A 86 1.14 20.68 -26.56
N ARG A 87 2.37 20.95 -26.12
CA ARG A 87 3.33 21.82 -26.83
C ARG A 87 3.77 21.22 -28.16
N MET A 88 4.07 19.91 -28.19
CA MET A 88 4.45 19.22 -29.42
C MET A 88 3.32 19.25 -30.46
N ARG A 89 2.07 19.09 -30.03
CA ARG A 89 0.90 19.14 -30.93
C ARG A 89 0.64 20.53 -31.52
N LYS A 90 0.98 21.61 -30.81
CA LYS A 90 0.81 23.00 -31.29
C LYS A 90 1.88 23.44 -32.30
N LYS A 91 3.01 22.72 -32.37
CA LYS A 91 4.15 23.04 -33.26
C LYS A 91 4.10 22.27 -34.59
N LYS A 92 3.13 21.37 -34.77
CA LYS A 92 2.73 20.79 -36.05
C LYS A 92 1.57 21.61 -36.61
#